data_AF-A0A9Q9EXS9-F1
#
_entry.id   AF-A0A9Q9EXS9-F1
#
_cell.length_a   1.000
_cell.length_b   1.000
_cell.length_c   1.000
_cell.angle_alpha   90.00
_cell.angle_beta   90.00
_cell.angle_gamma   90.00
#
_symmetry.space_group_name_H-M   'P 1'
#
loop_
_entity.id
_entity.type
_entity.pdbx_description
1 polymer ?
#
loop_
_entity_poly.entity_id
_entity_poly.type
_entity_poly.pdbx_seq_one_letter_code
_entity_poly.pdbx_strand_id
1 'polypeptide(L)' 'MQKTITIRIDNTIYDIFKKAAEGQKRTISNYMEYAALNYTINESIVDDEEMQEILEFEKDLKKGLSDISTGRYKVID' A
#
# COMPACT_ATOMS: atom_id res chain seq x y z
N MET A 1 23.66 -0.39 1.78
CA MET A 1 23.95 -1.65 2.50
C MET A 1 22.85 -2.64 2.21
N GLN A 2 23.17 -3.87 1.82
CA GLN A 2 22.15 -4.93 1.71
C GLN A 2 21.77 -5.46 3.10
N LYS A 3 20.49 -5.81 3.25
CA LYS A 3 19.92 -6.45 4.45
C LYS A 3 19.29 -7.77 4.02
N THR A 4 19.30 -8.76 4.90
CA THR A 4 18.71 -10.08 4.65
C THR A 4 17.44 -10.23 5.46
N ILE A 5 16.38 -10.73 4.82
CA ILE A 5 15.11 -11.07 5.46
C ILE A 5 15.02 -12.59 5.53
N THR A 6 14.71 -13.12 6.71
CA THR A 6 14.49 -14.56 6.92
C THR A 6 13.03 -14.78 7.29
N ILE A 7 12.35 -15.65 6.55
CA ILE A 7 10.92 -15.92 6.72
C ILE A 7 10.75 -17.42 6.89
N ARG A 8 9.92 -17.82 7.86
CA ARG A 8 9.52 -19.22 8.06
C ARG A 8 8.16 -19.43 7.42
N ILE A 9 8.09 -20.33 6.46
CA ILE A 9 6.87 -20.75 5.78
C ILE A 9 6.84 -22.27 5.66
N ASP A 10 5.65 -22.84 5.47
CA ASP A 10 5.52 -24.26 5.14
C ASP A 10 5.88 -24.54 3.66
N ASN A 11 5.99 -25.82 3.33
CA ASN A 11 6.36 -26.27 1.99
C ASN A 11 5.33 -25.89 0.92
N THR A 12 4.05 -25.87 1.26
CA THR A 12 2.98 -25.54 0.31
C THR A 12 3.11 -24.10 -0.15
N ILE A 13 3.30 -23.17 0.81
CA ILE A 13 3.51 -21.75 0.50
C ILE A 13 4.81 -21.54 -0.28
N TYR A 14 5.88 -22.24 0.11
CA TYR A 14 7.15 -22.17 -0.62
C TYR A 14 6.99 -22.60 -2.09
N ASP A 15 6.31 -23.71 -2.34
CA ASP A 15 6.08 -24.22 -3.69
C ASP A 15 5.22 -23.29 -4.54
N ILE A 16 4.23 -22.62 -3.94
CA ILE A 16 3.42 -21.60 -4.62
C ILE A 16 4.31 -20.44 -5.07
N PHE A 17 5.12 -19.88 -4.15
CA PHE A 17 6.03 -18.78 -4.50
C PHE A 17 7.08 -19.20 -5.52
N LYS A 18 7.59 -20.42 -5.42
CA LYS A 18 8.59 -20.96 -6.36
C LYS A 18 8.00 -21.04 -7.77
N LYS A 19 6.81 -21.64 -7.92
CA LYS A 19 6.14 -21.74 -9.22
C LYS A 19 5.78 -20.38 -9.81
N ALA A 20 5.32 -19.45 -8.97
CA ALA A 20 5.01 -18.08 -9.41
C ALA A 20 6.26 -17.35 -9.89
N ALA A 21 7.37 -17.46 -9.17
CA ALA A 21 8.65 -16.87 -9.55
C ALA A 21 9.21 -17.48 -10.86
N GLU A 22 9.14 -18.81 -10.99
CA GLU A 22 9.53 -19.55 -12.20
C GLU A 22 8.70 -19.13 -13.42
N GLY A 23 7.37 -19.02 -13.26
CA GLY A 23 6.47 -18.55 -14.32
C GLY A 23 6.81 -17.14 -14.82
N GLN A 24 7.43 -16.32 -13.97
CA GLN A 24 7.86 -14.96 -14.30
C GLN A 24 9.36 -14.87 -14.61
N LYS A 25 10.05 -16.00 -14.76
CA LYS A 25 11.49 -16.10 -15.06
C LYS A 25 12.38 -15.28 -14.13
N ARG A 26 12.03 -15.23 -12.84
CA ARG A 26 12.76 -14.48 -11.81
C ARG A 26 13.05 -15.36 -10.59
N THR A 27 14.00 -14.94 -9.76
CA THR A 27 14.31 -15.65 -8.50
C THR A 27 13.17 -15.45 -7.49
N ILE A 28 13.04 -16.38 -6.54
CA ILE A 28 12.05 -16.28 -5.45
C ILE A 28 12.25 -14.97 -4.67
N SER A 29 13.50 -14.59 -4.39
CA SER A 29 13.80 -13.37 -3.63
C SER A 29 13.36 -12.12 -4.39
N ASN A 30 13.61 -12.06 -5.69
CA ASN A 30 13.17 -10.93 -6.51
C ASN A 30 11.64 -10.89 -6.68
N TYR A 31 11.00 -12.05 -6.80
CA TYR A 31 9.53 -12.14 -6.82
C TYR A 31 8.92 -11.58 -5.53
N MET A 32 9.44 -11.99 -4.38
CA MET A 32 8.96 -11.54 -3.06
C MET A 32 9.23 -10.06 -2.82
N GLU A 33 10.43 -9.58 -3.19
CA GLU A 33 10.79 -8.15 -3.09
C GLU A 33 9.84 -7.28 -3.93
N TYR A 34 9.62 -7.67 -5.18
CA TYR A 34 8.70 -6.95 -6.08
C TYR A 34 7.26 -6.97 -5.57
N ALA A 35 6.77 -8.13 -5.11
CA ALA A 35 5.42 -8.26 -4.58
C ALA A 35 5.22 -7.40 -3.32
N ALA A 36 6.16 -7.46 -2.38
CA ALA A 36 6.10 -6.68 -1.15
C ALA A 36 6.17 -5.16 -1.43
N LEU A 37 7.03 -4.75 -2.36
CA LEU A 37 7.14 -3.36 -2.77
C LEU A 37 5.85 -2.87 -3.41
N ASN A 38 5.31 -3.60 -4.38
CA ASN A 38 4.05 -3.23 -5.03
C ASN A 38 2.88 -3.20 -4.07
N TYR A 39 2.77 -4.17 -3.17
CA TYR A 39 1.74 -4.18 -2.14
C TYR A 39 1.82 -2.92 -1.27
N THR A 40 3.03 -2.57 -0.81
CA THR A 40 3.25 -1.37 0.02
C THR A 40 2.96 -0.06 -0.74
N ILE A 41 3.35 0.01 -2.01
CA ILE A 41 3.12 1.18 -2.87
C ILE A 41 1.61 1.33 -3.13
N ASN A 42 0.91 0.25 -3.45
CA ASN A 42 -0.51 0.28 -3.71
C ASN A 42 -1.33 0.57 -2.44
N GLU A 43 -0.88 0.18 -1.25
CA GLU A 43 -1.50 0.70 -0.01
C GLU A 43 -1.28 2.20 0.18
N SER A 44 -0.26 2.77 -0.46
CA SER A 44 0.09 4.19 -0.34
C SER A 44 -0.51 5.07 -1.44
N ILE A 45 -1.10 4.46 -2.47
CA ILE A 45 -1.63 5.15 -3.66
C ILE A 45 -3.05 4.66 -3.88
N VAL A 46 -4.00 5.59 -3.87
CA VAL A 46 -5.39 5.30 -4.23
C VAL A 46 -5.53 5.10 -5.74
N ASP A 47 -6.41 4.20 -6.14
CA ASP A 47 -6.71 4.00 -7.56
C ASP A 47 -7.57 5.14 -8.15
N ASP A 48 -7.86 5.08 -9.45
CA ASP A 48 -8.60 6.14 -10.14
C ASP A 48 -10.06 6.27 -9.64
N GLU A 49 -10.70 5.17 -9.26
CA GLU A 49 -12.08 5.19 -8.75
C GLU A 49 -12.10 5.80 -7.33
N GLU A 50 -11.20 5.36 -6.48
CA GLU A 50 -11.00 5.92 -5.14
C GLU A 50 -10.62 7.41 -5.20
N MET A 51 -9.77 7.81 -6.15
CA MET A 51 -9.41 9.22 -6.35
C MET A 51 -10.62 10.05 -6.81
N GLN A 52 -11.49 9.52 -7.68
CA GLN A 52 -12.72 10.22 -8.07
C GLN A 52 -13.62 10.47 -6.86
N GLU A 53 -13.82 9.46 -6.01
CA GLU A 53 -14.59 9.64 -4.77
C GLU A 53 -13.98 10.72 -3.87
N ILE A 54 -12.65 10.74 -3.70
CA ILE A 54 -11.97 11.80 -2.94
C ILE A 54 -12.21 13.19 -3.55
N LEU A 55 -12.16 13.29 -4.88
CA LEU A 55 -12.38 14.55 -5.60
C LEU A 55 -13.82 15.05 -5.48
N GLU A 56 -14.82 14.17 -5.35
CA GLU A 56 -16.20 14.58 -5.06
C GLU A 56 -16.32 15.36 -3.74
N PHE A 57 -15.49 15.00 -2.74
CA PHE A 57 -15.44 15.69 -1.45
C PHE A 57 -14.40 16.81 -1.37
N GLU A 58 -13.69 17.13 -2.46
CA GLU A 58 -12.56 18.08 -2.46
C GLU A 58 -12.92 19.42 -1.80
N LYS A 59 -14.11 19.94 -2.12
CA LYS A 59 -14.60 21.22 -1.60
C LYS A 59 -14.80 21.17 -0.08
N ASP A 60 -15.38 20.10 0.44
CA ASP A 60 -15.66 19.94 1.86
C ASP A 60 -14.38 19.65 2.65
N LEU A 61 -13.46 18.87 2.08
CA LEU A 61 -12.13 18.63 2.63
C LEU A 61 -11.33 19.94 2.75
N LYS A 62 -11.27 20.74 1.67
CA LYS A 62 -10.60 22.06 1.68
C LYS A 62 -11.23 23.00 2.71
N LYS A 63 -12.55 23.00 2.81
CA LYS A 63 -13.26 23.78 3.83
C LYS A 63 -12.92 23.31 5.24
N GLY A 64 -12.94 22.01 5.51
CA GLY A 64 -12.56 21.43 6.79
C GLY A 64 -11.12 21.78 7.21
N LEU A 65 -10.17 21.71 6.27
CA LEU A 65 -8.78 22.15 6.51
C LEU A 65 -8.69 23.66 6.81
N SER A 66 -9.46 24.48 6.10
CA SER A 66 -9.57 25.92 6.40
C SER A 66 -10.19 26.16 7.78
N ASP A 67 -11.19 25.38 8.17
CA ASP A 67 -11.86 25.50 9.47
C ASP A 67 -10.90 25.13 10.61
N ILE A 68 -10.13 24.06 10.45
CA ILE A 68 -9.08 23.64 11.40
C ILE A 68 -8.02 24.73 11.54
N SER A 69 -7.46 25.22 10.43
CA SER A 69 -6.40 26.24 10.46
C SER A 69 -6.85 27.59 11.04
N THR A 70 -8.14 27.90 10.94
CA THR A 70 -8.76 29.10 11.52
C THR A 70 -9.32 28.89 12.93
N GLY A 71 -9.15 27.70 13.53
CA GLY A 71 -9.63 27.38 14.87
C GLY A 71 -11.16 27.22 14.98
N ARG A 72 -11.85 27.03 13.86
CA ARG A 72 -13.32 26.83 13.78
C ARG A 72 -13.69 25.37 14.03
N TYR A 73 -13.34 24.85 15.20
CA TYR A 73 -13.73 23.51 15.64
C TYR A 73 -13.98 23.49 17.16
N LYS A 74 -14.68 22.46 17.62
CA LYS A 74 -14.90 22.20 19.04
C LYS A 74 -14.56 20.73 19.32
N VAL A 75 -13.60 20.50 20.21
CA VAL A 75 -13.31 19.16 20.73
C VAL A 75 -14.37 18.82 21.78
N ILE A 76 -14.94 17.62 21.69
CA ILE A 76 -15.89 17.10 22.67
C ILE A 76 -15.17 15.98 23.41
N ASP A 77 -15.11 16.07 24.74
CA ASP A 77 -14.67 15.01 25.66
C ASP A 77 -15.82 14.07 26.01
#